data_AF-A0A2V8TDL3-F1
#
_entry.id   AF-A0A2V8TDL3-F1
#
_cell.length_a   1.000
_cell.length_b   1.000
_cell.length_c   1.000
_cell.angle_alpha   90.00
_cell.angle_beta   90.00
_cell.angle_gamma   90.00
#
_symmetry.space_group_name_H-M   'P 1'
#
loop_
_entity.id
_entity.type
_entity.pdbx_description
1 polymer ?
#
loop_
_entity_poly.entity_id
_entity_poly.type
_entity_poly.pdbx_seq_one_letter_code
_entity_poly.pdbx_strand_id
1 'polypeptide(L)'
;MPKPILELSKVEAGSAESNGSTCVPRRSPLAELISENLRTKGMRQVDFCRQTGFDQGLLSKILSSVVNTLNVETALKLAEGLGLPPIVVFEAIGKKDVDDLLRKFYCKSDTVM
;
A
#
# COMPACT_ATOMS: atom_id res chain seq x y z
N MET A 1 48.42 46.70 -0.80
CA MET A 1 47.12 45.98 -0.89
C MET A 1 46.04 46.84 -0.24
N PRO A 2 44.82 46.91 -0.81
CA PRO A 2 43.80 47.91 -0.47
C PRO A 2 43.14 47.68 0.91
N LYS A 3 42.57 48.75 1.46
CA LYS A 3 41.65 48.84 2.63
C LYS A 3 40.23 49.21 2.12
N PRO A 4 39.18 49.39 2.94
CA PRO A 4 38.59 48.68 4.10
C PRO A 4 37.07 48.43 3.87
N ILE A 5 36.27 48.02 4.90
CA ILE A 5 34.93 48.57 5.26
C ILE A 5 34.33 47.77 6.43
N LEU A 6 33.94 48.50 7.48
CA LEU A 6 33.02 48.14 8.56
C LEU A 6 31.70 48.88 8.27
N GLU A 7 30.55 48.20 8.27
CA GLU A 7 29.33 48.71 8.95
C GLU A 7 28.17 47.69 8.98
N LEU A 8 27.39 47.83 10.06
CA LEU A 8 26.20 47.10 10.48
C LEU A 8 25.03 47.17 9.49
N SER A 9 24.16 46.15 9.48
CA SER A 9 22.72 46.32 9.79
C SER A 9 21.95 44.99 9.88
N LYS A 10 21.15 44.93 10.94
CA LYS A 10 20.18 43.94 11.43
C LYS A 10 18.94 43.82 10.54
N VAL A 11 18.46 42.61 10.26
CA VAL A 11 17.01 42.25 10.21
C VAL A 11 16.83 40.77 10.54
N GLU A 12 16.20 40.49 11.69
CA GLU A 12 15.48 39.23 11.95
C GLU A 12 14.25 39.15 11.04
N ALA A 13 14.05 38.03 10.38
CA ALA A 13 12.72 37.59 9.97
C ALA A 13 12.69 36.07 10.04
N GLY A 14 12.03 35.57 11.08
CA GLY A 14 11.68 34.17 11.20
C GLY A 14 10.75 33.74 10.06
N SER A 15 10.99 32.52 9.61
CA SER A 15 10.00 31.58 9.07
C SER A 15 10.67 30.23 9.33
N ALA A 16 10.48 29.55 10.46
CA ALA A 16 9.21 29.01 10.91
C ALA A 16 8.40 28.38 9.76
N GLU A 17 9.07 27.64 8.87
CA GLU A 17 8.39 26.50 8.23
C GLU A 17 8.40 25.32 9.20
N SER A 18 7.51 25.44 10.18
CA SER A 18 6.84 24.29 10.72
C SER A 18 6.09 23.61 9.58
N ASN A 19 6.68 22.59 9.00
CA ASN A 19 5.91 21.39 8.74
C ASN A 19 6.69 20.28 9.40
N GLY A 20 6.30 19.99 10.64
CA GLY A 20 6.68 18.75 11.29
C GLY A 20 6.35 17.66 10.30
N SER A 21 7.39 17.14 9.64
CA SER A 21 7.33 15.87 8.96
C SER A 21 7.15 14.88 10.10
N THR A 22 5.88 14.75 10.52
CA THR A 22 5.43 13.52 11.14
C THR A 22 5.86 12.50 10.10
N CYS A 23 6.92 11.78 10.39
CA CYS A 23 7.35 10.64 9.62
C CYS A 23 6.23 9.62 9.76
N VAL A 24 5.12 9.84 9.05
CA VAL A 24 4.05 8.87 8.94
C VAL A 24 4.76 7.66 8.37
N PRO A 25 4.87 6.55 9.13
CA PRO A 25 5.62 5.41 8.66
C PRO A 25 5.04 5.04 7.29
N ARG A 26 5.90 5.00 6.27
CA ARG A 26 5.48 4.67 4.90
C ARG A 26 4.71 3.35 4.98
N ARG A 27 3.42 3.40 4.68
CA ARG A 27 2.59 2.21 4.63
C ARG A 27 3.10 1.31 3.52
N SER A 28 2.95 0.00 3.69
CA SER A 28 3.28 -0.93 2.62
C SER A 28 2.36 -0.68 1.42
N PRO A 29 2.82 -0.93 0.17
CA PRO A 29 1.98 -0.81 -1.01
C PRO A 29 0.67 -1.62 -0.90
N LEU A 30 0.74 -2.80 -0.27
CA LEU A 30 -0.43 -3.62 0.03
C LEU A 30 -1.39 -2.93 1.02
N ALA A 31 -0.87 -2.31 2.08
CA ALA A 31 -1.69 -1.58 3.05
C ALA A 31 -2.39 -0.37 2.42
N GLU A 32 -1.70 0.35 1.53
CA GLU A 32 -2.26 1.47 0.78
C GLU A 32 -3.37 1.00 -0.18
N LEU A 33 -3.10 -0.06 -0.97
CA LEU A 33 -4.07 -0.66 -1.88
C LEU A 33 -5.38 -1.03 -1.17
N ILE A 34 -5.27 -1.75 -0.04
CA ILE A 34 -6.43 -2.19 0.74
C ILE A 34 -7.14 -0.97 1.35
N SER A 35 -6.39 -0.06 1.96
CA SER A 35 -6.98 1.14 2.61
C SER A 35 -7.77 1.98 1.61
N GLU A 36 -7.24 2.16 0.41
CA GLU A 36 -7.89 2.93 -0.65
C GLU A 36 -9.13 2.22 -1.20
N ASN A 37 -9.06 0.90 -1.42
CA ASN A 37 -10.20 0.13 -1.90
C ASN A 37 -11.36 0.14 -0.88
N LEU A 38 -11.07 -0.08 0.41
CA LEU A 38 -12.08 -0.03 1.46
C LEU A 38 -12.70 1.37 1.59
N ARG A 39 -11.88 2.42 1.55
CA ARG A 39 -12.34 3.81 1.60
C ARG A 39 -13.25 4.15 0.42
N THR A 40 -12.85 3.77 -0.80
CA THR A 40 -13.62 3.99 -2.02
C THR A 40 -14.98 3.31 -1.96
N LYS A 41 -15.06 2.13 -1.32
CA LYS A 41 -16.33 1.41 -1.11
C LYS A 41 -17.11 1.85 0.12
N GLY A 42 -16.61 2.81 0.91
CA GLY A 42 -17.20 3.19 2.20
C GLY A 42 -17.27 2.03 3.20
N MET A 43 -16.39 1.03 3.06
CA MET A 43 -16.45 -0.23 3.77
C MET A 43 -15.49 -0.23 4.96
N ARG A 44 -15.99 -0.58 6.15
CA ARG A 44 -15.13 -0.78 7.33
C ARG A 44 -14.44 -2.13 7.25
N GLN A 45 -13.24 -2.22 7.84
CA GLN A 45 -12.47 -3.47 7.91
C GLN A 45 -13.28 -4.65 8.45
N VAL A 46 -14.04 -4.44 9.54
CA VAL A 46 -14.87 -5.48 10.16
C VAL A 46 -15.98 -5.97 9.24
N ASP A 47 -16.56 -5.08 8.42
CA ASP A 47 -17.61 -5.44 7.48
C ASP A 47 -17.01 -6.20 6.28
N PHE A 48 -15.83 -5.81 5.82
CA PHE A 48 -15.07 -6.56 4.81
C PHE A 48 -14.79 -7.99 5.26
N CYS A 49 -14.21 -8.18 6.45
CA CYS A 49 -13.92 -9.51 6.99
C CYS A 49 -15.19 -10.35 7.14
N ARG A 50 -16.30 -9.76 7.60
CA ARG A 50 -17.58 -10.45 7.75
C ARG A 50 -18.17 -10.88 6.40
N GLN A 51 -18.06 -10.04 5.37
CA GLN A 51 -18.63 -10.33 4.04
C GLN A 51 -17.80 -11.34 3.25
N THR A 52 -16.48 -11.29 3.38
CA THR A 52 -15.56 -12.07 2.54
C THR A 52 -15.03 -13.32 3.23
N GLY A 53 -15.21 -13.43 4.55
CA GLY A 53 -14.57 -14.47 5.37
C GLY A 53 -13.05 -14.27 5.53
N PHE A 54 -12.51 -13.10 5.12
CA PHE A 54 -11.09 -12.81 5.24
C PHE A 54 -10.67 -12.63 6.71
N ASP A 55 -9.52 -13.20 7.09
CA ASP A 55 -9.04 -13.18 8.48
C ASP A 55 -8.80 -11.76 9.00
N GLN A 56 -9.51 -11.40 10.08
CA GLN A 56 -9.48 -10.05 10.65
C GLN A 56 -8.11 -9.73 11.27
N GLY A 57 -7.46 -10.72 11.91
CA GLY A 57 -6.15 -10.53 12.54
C GLY A 57 -5.06 -10.24 11.51
N LEU A 58 -5.08 -10.98 10.40
CA LEU A 58 -4.17 -10.82 9.28
C LEU A 58 -4.41 -9.49 8.57
N LEU A 59 -5.67 -9.12 8.29
CA LEU A 59 -5.98 -7.84 7.67
C LEU A 59 -5.50 -6.66 8.53
N SER A 60 -5.65 -6.76 9.86
CA SER A 60 -5.15 -5.75 10.79
C SER A 60 -3.63 -5.61 10.73
N LYS A 61 -2.91 -6.73 10.68
CA LYS A 61 -1.44 -6.76 10.53
C LYS A 61 -0.98 -6.21 9.18
N ILE A 62 -1.70 -6.48 8.10
CA ILE A 62 -1.42 -5.93 6.78
C ILE A 62 -1.59 -4.41 6.79
N LEU A 63 -2.73 -3.91 7.27
CA LEU A 63 -3.02 -2.47 7.33
C LEU A 63 -2.05 -1.71 8.25
N SER A 64 -1.53 -2.39 9.27
CA SER A 64 -0.46 -1.88 10.15
C SER A 64 0.94 -2.04 9.56
N SER A 65 1.05 -2.54 8.32
CA SER A 65 2.31 -2.83 7.61
C SER A 65 3.26 -3.80 8.32
N VAL A 66 2.75 -4.60 9.26
CA VAL A 66 3.50 -5.68 9.94
C VAL A 66 3.67 -6.88 9.01
N VAL A 67 2.66 -7.16 8.18
CA VAL A 67 2.69 -8.23 7.18
C VAL A 67 2.60 -7.60 5.79
N ASN A 68 3.61 -7.89 4.96
CA ASN A 68 3.70 -7.45 3.56
C ASN A 68 3.75 -8.62 2.57
N THR A 69 3.76 -9.85 3.07
CA THR A 69 3.79 -11.07 2.25
C THR A 69 2.55 -11.90 2.52
N LEU A 70 1.98 -12.46 1.46
CA LEU A 70 0.87 -13.40 1.52
C LEU A 70 1.26 -14.68 0.79
N ASN A 71 0.65 -15.80 1.19
CA ASN A 71 0.62 -17.00 0.38
C ASN A 71 -0.38 -16.82 -0.78
N VAL A 72 -0.33 -17.72 -1.76
CA VAL A 72 -1.14 -17.63 -2.98
C VAL A 72 -2.64 -17.64 -2.66
N GLU A 73 -3.09 -18.58 -1.84
CA GLU A 73 -4.50 -18.71 -1.45
C GLU A 73 -5.05 -17.43 -0.80
N THR A 74 -4.30 -16.85 0.14
CA THR A 74 -4.73 -15.65 0.86
C THR A 74 -4.72 -14.42 -0.06
N ALA A 75 -3.73 -14.32 -0.96
CA ALA A 75 -3.70 -13.24 -1.95
C ALA A 75 -4.90 -13.32 -2.91
N LEU A 76 -5.29 -14.52 -3.33
CA LEU A 76 -6.47 -14.74 -4.17
C LEU A 76 -7.77 -14.40 -3.43
N LYS A 77 -7.93 -14.88 -2.19
CA LYS A 77 -9.09 -14.52 -1.34
C LYS A 77 -9.19 -13.02 -1.10
N LEU A 78 -8.04 -12.35 -0.90
CA LEU A 78 -7.99 -10.90 -0.76
C LEU A 78 -8.43 -10.21 -2.07
N ALA A 79 -7.91 -10.65 -3.22
CA ALA A 79 -8.26 -10.11 -4.53
C ALA A 79 -9.76 -10.25 -4.80
N GLU A 80 -10.32 -11.44 -4.54
CA GLU A 80 -11.76 -11.72 -4.64
C GLU A 80 -12.57 -10.80 -3.71
N GLY A 81 -12.20 -10.71 -2.43
CA GLY A 81 -12.89 -9.84 -1.48
C GLY A 81 -12.83 -8.35 -1.84
N LEU A 82 -11.71 -7.89 -2.40
CA LEU A 82 -11.55 -6.53 -2.89
C LEU A 82 -12.19 -6.30 -4.27
N GLY A 83 -12.67 -7.35 -4.95
CA GLY A 83 -13.17 -7.27 -6.31
C GLY A 83 -12.11 -6.76 -7.29
N LEU A 84 -10.84 -7.13 -7.07
CA LEU A 84 -9.70 -6.73 -7.89
C LEU A 84 -9.14 -7.95 -8.65
N PRO A 85 -8.57 -7.76 -9.84
CA PRO A 85 -7.81 -8.82 -10.50
C PRO A 85 -6.63 -9.28 -9.62
N PRO A 86 -6.37 -10.60 -9.51
CA PRO A 86 -5.26 -11.13 -8.69
C PRO A 86 -3.89 -10.49 -8.96
N ILE A 87 -3.59 -10.17 -10.22
CA ILE A 87 -2.35 -9.49 -10.63
C ILE A 87 -2.06 -8.22 -9.83
N VAL A 88 -3.09 -7.44 -9.46
CA VAL A 88 -2.94 -6.19 -8.71
C VAL A 88 -2.45 -6.46 -7.29
N VAL A 89 -2.99 -7.50 -6.65
CA VAL A 89 -2.57 -7.92 -5.31
C VAL A 89 -1.18 -8.54 -5.35
N PHE A 90 -0.89 -9.37 -6.35
CA PHE A 90 0.44 -9.96 -6.55
C PHE A 90 1.53 -8.91 -6.81
N GLU A 91 1.22 -7.88 -7.59
CA GLU A 91 2.12 -6.74 -7.81
C GLU A 91 2.38 -5.97 -6.50
N ALA A 92 1.35 -5.72 -5.69
CA ALA A 92 1.48 -5.03 -4.41
C ALA A 92 2.34 -5.76 -3.36
N ILE A 93 2.49 -7.09 -3.50
CA ILE A 93 3.38 -7.92 -2.65
C ILE A 93 4.71 -8.29 -3.34
N GLY A 94 4.99 -7.72 -4.51
CA GLY A 94 6.23 -7.98 -5.26
C GLY A 94 6.35 -9.38 -5.85
N LYS A 95 5.24 -10.07 -6.10
CA LYS A 95 5.17 -11.45 -6.61
C LYS A 95 4.41 -11.57 -7.93
N LYS A 96 4.63 -10.63 -8.85
CA LYS A 96 3.92 -10.56 -10.15
C LYS A 96 4.13 -11.83 -11.00
N ASP A 97 5.29 -12.44 -10.89
CA ASP A 97 5.67 -13.72 -11.52
C ASP A 97 4.74 -14.89 -11.13
N VAL A 98 4.13 -14.84 -9.94
CA VAL A 98 3.15 -15.84 -9.51
C VAL A 98 1.87 -15.78 -10.35
N ASP A 99 1.40 -14.58 -10.71
CA ASP A 99 0.23 -14.42 -11.58
C ASP A 99 0.52 -15.00 -12.99
N ASP A 100 1.70 -14.74 -13.53
CA ASP A 100 2.16 -15.29 -14.81
C ASP A 100 2.21 -16.83 -14.77
N LEU A 101 2.70 -17.39 -13.66
CA LEU A 101 2.74 -18.83 -13.43
C LEU A 101 1.32 -19.42 -13.40
N LEU A 102 0.42 -18.83 -12.63
CA LEU A 102 -0.97 -19.28 -12.53
C LEU A 102 -1.66 -19.23 -13.90
N ARG A 103 -1.51 -18.13 -14.66
CA ARG A 103 -2.06 -18.03 -16.01
C ARG A 103 -1.49 -19.08 -16.96
N LYS A 104 -0.18 -19.35 -16.88
CA LYS A 104 0.46 -20.36 -17.74
C LYS A 104 -0.10 -21.77 -17.52
N PHE A 105 -0.43 -22.13 -16.27
CA PHE A 105 -0.92 -23.46 -15.91
C PHE A 105 -2.45 -23.60 -15.96
N TYR A 106 -3.19 -22.53 -15.66
CA TYR A 106 -4.65 -22.60 -15.48
C TYR A 106 -5.46 -21.83 -16.53
N CYS A 107 -4.89 -20.85 -17.26
CA CYS A 107 -5.61 -20.15 -18.34
C CYS A 107 -5.44 -20.82 -19.72
N LYS A 108 -4.75 -21.96 -19.83
CA LYS A 108 -4.63 -22.71 -21.09
C LYS A 108 -5.71 -23.78 -21.27
N SER A 109 -6.69 -23.84 -20.36
CA SER A 109 -7.63 -24.97 -20.29
C SER A 109 -9.01 -24.69 -20.90
N ASP A 110 -9.19 -23.61 -21.66
CA ASP A 110 -10.36 -23.40 -22.53
C ASP A 110 -10.03 -23.77 -23.99
N THR A 111 -9.34 -24.90 -24.20
CA THR A 111 -9.25 -25.56 -25.51
C THR A 111 -9.75 -26.99 -25.38
N VAL A 112 -10.98 -27.14 -24.87
CA VAL A 112 -11.75 -28.37 -25.01
C VAL A 112 -13.18 -28.00 -25.38
N MET A 113 -13.50 -28.27 -26.65
CA MET A 113 -14.77 -28.15 -27.40
C MET A 113 -15.06 -26.81 -28.06
#